data_AF-A0A348PC47-F1
#
_entry.id   AF-A0A348PC47-F1
#
_cell.length_a   1.000
_cell.length_b   1.000
_cell.length_c   1.000
_cell.angle_alpha   90.00
_cell.angle_beta   90.00
_cell.angle_gamma   90.00
#
_symmetry.space_group_name_H-M   'P 1'
#
loop_
_entity.id
_entity.type
_entity.pdbx_description
1 polymer ?
#
loop_
_entity_poly.entity_id
_entity_poly.type
_entity_poly.pdbx_seq_one_letter_code
_entity_poly.pdbx_strand_id
1 'polypeptide(L)' 'MEAREGELLDIIKGREAGMQDFTTALVDLVEKEFIHQSVALQSTPKPEELRMRLKGISQGASFAKGA' A
#
# COMPACT_ATOMS: atom_id res chain seq x y z
N MET A 1 13.86 -28.86 12.24
CA MET A 1 14.17 -27.65 11.44
C MET A 1 12.89 -27.19 10.72
N GLU A 2 11.74 -27.24 11.40
CA GLU A 2 10.40 -27.31 10.76
C GLU A 2 9.48 -26.11 11.08
N ALA A 3 9.92 -25.18 11.94
CA ALA A 3 9.09 -24.03 12.33
C ALA A 3 8.94 -22.96 11.22
N ARG A 4 9.74 -23.03 10.15
CA ARG A 4 9.76 -22.00 9.08
C ARG A 4 8.92 -22.34 7.85
N GLU A 5 8.44 -23.57 7.74
CA GLU A 5 7.71 -24.03 6.53
C GLU A 5 6.22 -23.67 6.58
N GLY A 6 5.62 -23.62 7.78
CA GLY A 6 4.24 -23.18 7.98
C GLY A 6 4.02 -21.69 7.72
N GLU A 7 4.95 -20.84 8.17
CA GLU A 7 4.87 -19.38 7.96
C GLU A 7 5.07 -18.98 6.50
N LEU A 8 5.78 -19.79 5.72
CA LEU A 8 6.05 -19.50 4.31
C LEU A 8 4.76 -19.49 3.48
N LEU A 9 3.82 -20.40 3.75
CA LEU A 9 2.52 -20.42 3.07
C LEU A 9 1.67 -19.19 3.39
N ASP A 10 1.76 -18.67 4.61
CA ASP A 10 1.03 -17.46 5.01
C ASP A 10 1.66 -16.19 4.43
N ILE A 11 2.99 -16.16 4.30
CA ILE A 11 3.71 -15.09 3.58
C ILE A 11 3.37 -15.13 2.08
N ILE A 12 3.30 -16.32 1.47
CA ILE A 12 2.97 -16.49 0.05
C ILE A 12 1.51 -16.10 -0.26
N LYS A 13 0.59 -16.28 0.69
CA LYS A 13 -0.83 -15.86 0.55
C LYS A 13 -1.05 -14.36 0.71
N GLY A 14 -0.03 -13.60 1.08
CA GLY A 14 -0.10 -12.15 1.25
C GLY A 14 -0.19 -11.40 -0.07
N ARG A 15 -1.43 -11.31 -0.61
CA ARG A 15 -1.81 -10.67 -1.90
C ARG A 15 -1.18 -11.36 -3.11
N GLU A 16 -2.02 -12.00 -3.92
CA GLU A 16 -1.78 -12.42 -5.31
C GLU A 16 -0.49 -11.83 -5.92
N ALA A 17 0.61 -12.58 -5.79
CA ALA A 17 1.95 -12.07 -6.00
C ALA A 17 2.11 -11.45 -7.39
N GLY A 18 2.26 -10.12 -7.43
CA GLY A 18 2.65 -9.37 -8.63
C GLY A 18 1.55 -8.52 -9.29
N MET A 19 0.29 -8.61 -8.87
CA MET A 19 -0.76 -7.71 -9.40
C MET A 19 -0.95 -6.50 -8.49
N GLN A 20 -0.39 -5.38 -8.93
CA GLN A 20 -0.61 -4.08 -8.32
C GLN A 20 -1.37 -3.21 -9.30
N ASP A 21 -2.58 -2.78 -8.91
CA ASP A 21 -3.30 -1.81 -9.70
C ASP A 21 -2.62 -0.43 -9.64
N PHE A 22 -2.85 0.38 -10.66
CA PHE A 22 -2.18 1.67 -10.80
C PHE A 22 -2.48 2.63 -9.65
N THR A 23 -3.70 2.60 -9.09
CA THR A 23 -4.07 3.43 -7.95
C THR A 23 -3.28 3.02 -6.71
N THR A 24 -3.13 1.72 -6.47
CA THR A 24 -2.30 1.17 -5.38
C THR A 24 -0.83 1.54 -5.56
N ALA A 25 -0.29 1.53 -6.79
CA ALA A 25 1.06 1.99 -7.04
C ALA A 25 1.28 3.48 -6.70
N LEU A 26 0.32 4.34 -7.05
CA LEU A 26 0.39 5.76 -6.73
C LEU A 26 0.31 6.03 -5.23
N VAL A 27 -0.47 5.22 -4.50
CA VAL A 27 -0.52 5.26 -3.05
C VAL A 27 0.86 4.98 -2.45
N ASP A 28 1.48 3.85 -2.82
CA ASP A 28 2.80 3.46 -2.31
C ASP A 28 3.88 4.50 -2.61
N LEU A 29 3.83 5.14 -3.78
CA LEU A 29 4.79 6.18 -4.17
C LEU A 29 4.63 7.46 -3.35
N VAL A 30 3.40 7.82 -2.97
CA VAL A 30 3.15 8.97 -2.09
C VAL A 30 3.58 8.63 -0.66
N GLU A 31 3.29 7.42 -0.17
CA GLU A 31 3.68 6.97 1.16
C GLU A 31 5.19 6.94 1.37
N LYS A 32 5.93 6.53 0.35
CA LYS A 32 7.40 6.50 0.36
C LYS A 32 8.02 7.86 0.00
N GLU A 33 7.20 8.90 -0.08
CA GLU A 33 7.61 10.29 -0.39
C GLU A 33 8.35 10.44 -1.74
N PHE A 34 8.15 9.50 -2.68
CA PHE A 34 8.75 9.60 -4.02
C PHE A 34 8.02 10.61 -4.90
N ILE A 35 6.73 10.84 -4.66
CA ILE A 35 5.92 11.83 -5.38
C ILE A 35 5.00 12.59 -4.42
N HIS A 36 4.67 13.83 -4.77
CA HIS A 36 3.70 14.61 -4.00
C HIS A 36 2.25 14.16 -4.30
N GLN A 37 1.37 14.24 -3.30
CA GLN A 37 -0.05 13.84 -3.44
C GLN A 37 -0.76 14.52 -4.62
N SER A 38 -0.46 15.80 -4.89
CA SER A 38 -1.05 16.53 -6.03
C SER A 38 -0.66 15.94 -7.39
N VAL A 39 0.54 15.36 -7.50
CA VAL A 39 1.01 14.70 -8.73
C VAL A 39 0.29 13.37 -8.91
N ALA A 40 0.15 12.59 -7.84
CA ALA A 40 -0.56 11.33 -7.86
C ALA A 40 -2.05 11.52 -8.26
N LEU A 41 -2.71 12.55 -7.72
CA LEU A 41 -4.11 12.88 -8.04
C LEU A 41 -4.34 13.31 -9.48
N GLN A 42 -3.38 13.96 -10.11
CA GLN A 42 -3.46 14.34 -11.53
C GLN A 42 -3.15 13.18 -12.46
N SER A 43 -2.42 12.18 -11.97
CA SER A 43 -1.96 11.04 -12.78
C SER A 43 -2.94 9.87 -12.78
N THR A 44 -3.78 9.73 -11.74
CA THR A 44 -4.72 8.61 -11.63
C THR A 44 -5.98 8.78 -12.47
N PRO A 45 -6.51 7.70 -13.11
CA PRO A 45 -7.84 7.71 -13.73
C PRO A 45 -8.98 7.69 -12.69
N LYS A 46 -8.68 7.47 -11.39
CA LYS A 46 -9.67 7.35 -10.30
C LYS A 46 -9.28 8.23 -9.10
N PRO A 47 -9.41 9.56 -9.20
CA PRO A 47 -8.94 10.49 -8.17
C PRO A 47 -9.67 10.34 -6.83
N GLU A 48 -10.96 9.99 -6.83
CA GLU A 48 -11.75 9.83 -5.59
C GLU A 48 -11.31 8.60 -4.79
N GLU A 49 -11.09 7.46 -5.45
CA GLU A 49 -10.57 6.23 -4.83
C GLU A 49 -9.18 6.49 -4.21
N LEU A 50 -8.30 7.17 -4.95
CA LEU A 50 -6.97 7.53 -4.46
C LEU A 50 -7.04 8.44 -3.23
N ARG A 51 -7.91 9.47 -3.23
CA ARG A 51 -8.11 10.36 -2.07
C ARG A 51 -8.53 9.59 -0.83
N MET A 52 -9.46 8.64 -0.98
CA MET A 52 -9.93 7.84 0.15
C MET A 52 -8.81 6.96 0.72
N ARG A 53 -8.02 6.31 -0.14
CA ARG A 53 -6.87 5.49 0.30
C ARG A 53 -5.82 6.32 1.03
N LEU A 54 -5.44 7.47 0.47
CA LEU A 54 -4.45 8.36 1.10
C LEU A 54 -4.92 8.93 2.45
N LYS A 55 -6.22 9.20 2.62
CA LYS A 55 -6.79 9.57 3.92
C LYS A 55 -6.68 8.44 4.94
N GLY A 56 -6.98 7.20 4.53
CA GLY A 56 -6.88 6.03 5.40
C GLY A 56 -5.46 5.78 5.89
N ILE A 57 -4.46 6.02 5.03
CA ILE A 57 -3.04 5.94 5.39
C ILE A 57 -2.62 7.01 6.40
N SER A 58 -3.07 8.25 6.21
CA SER A 58 -2.76 9.32 7.16
C SER A 58 -3.28 9.02 8.58
N GLN A 59 -4.33 8.20 8.71
CA GLN A 59 -4.83 7.73 10.00
C GLN A 59 -4.18 6.40 10.44
N GLY A 60 -3.82 5.51 9.51
CA GLY A 60 -3.18 4.22 9.77
C GLY A 60 -1.68 4.29 10.11
N ALA A 61 -0.94 5.26 9.57
CA ALA A 61 0.46 5.52 9.89
C ALA A 61 0.68 5.88 11.37
N SER A 62 -0.39 6.32 12.06
CA SER A 62 -0.39 6.52 13.52
C SER A 62 -0.38 5.20 14.33
N PHE A 63 -0.69 4.06 13.72
CA PHE A 63 -0.76 2.75 14.39
C PHE A 63 0.47 1.86 14.16
N ALA A 64 1.33 2.19 13.19
CA ALA A 64 2.51 1.37 12.86
C ALA A 64 3.78 1.73 13.66
N LYS A 65 3.72 2.69 14.60
CA LYS A 65 4.85 3.11 15.46
C LYS A 65 4.69 2.68 16.93
N GLY A 66 4.04 1.54 17.17
CA GLY A 66 3.76 1.05 18.52
C GLY A 66 3.63 -0.48 18.56
N ALA A 67 4.69 -1.17 18.17
CA ALA A 67 4.92 -2.59 18.47
C ALA A 67 6.43 -2.82 18.61
#